data_AF-A0A966JAZ9-F1
#
_entry.id   AF-A0A966JAZ9-F1
#
_cell.length_a   1.000
_cell.length_b   1.000
_cell.length_c   1.000
_cell.angle_alpha   90.00
_cell.angle_beta   90.00
_cell.angle_gamma   90.00
#
_symmetry.space_group_name_H-M   'P 1'
#
loop_
_entity.id
_entity.type
_entity.pdbx_description
1 polymer ?
#
loop_
_entity_poly.entity_id
_entity_poly.type
_entity_poly.pdbx_seq_one_letter_code
_entity_poly.pdbx_strand_id
1 'polypeptide(L)'
;GEFPAILSAYNPNFGLDVTLYRTLMVVAALGTVLAAAYLLWLYQRTAFGRPNPEFAGTHSVGAAAADDHHGADIHDVTPIEWIAWTPFLIAIVVFGVYPQLMFDVMDPAVSALVERVGAGIP
;
A
#
# COMPACT_ATOMS: atom_id res chain seq x y z
N GLY A 1 -8.67 1.47 -0.11
CA GLY A 1 -9.87 0.81 -0.71
C GLY A 1 -9.98 -0.68 -0.43
N GLU A 2 -8.90 -1.35 -0.01
CA GLU A 2 -8.91 -2.80 0.26
C GLU A 2 -9.94 -3.23 1.30
N PHE A 3 -10.07 -2.48 2.40
CA PHE A 3 -11.02 -2.82 3.48
C PHE A 3 -12.49 -2.74 3.02
N PRO A 4 -12.98 -1.63 2.41
CA PRO A 4 -14.32 -1.60 1.83
C PRO A 4 -14.58 -2.71 0.79
N ALA A 5 -13.57 -3.05 -0.03
CA ALA A 5 -13.71 -4.12 -1.02
C ALA A 5 -13.90 -5.49 -0.35
N ILE A 6 -13.08 -5.84 0.64
CA ILE A 6 -13.21 -7.09 1.40
C ILE A 6 -14.54 -7.12 2.17
N LEU A 7 -14.96 -6.00 2.77
CA LEU A 7 -16.23 -5.92 3.50
C LEU A 7 -17.44 -6.12 2.58
N SER A 8 -17.37 -5.60 1.34
CA SER A 8 -18.46 -5.75 0.37
C SER A 8 -18.77 -7.21 0.02
N ALA A 9 -17.78 -8.10 0.11
CA ALA A 9 -17.96 -9.54 -0.14
C ALA A 9 -18.77 -10.27 0.95
N TYR A 10 -19.02 -9.64 2.11
CA TYR A 10 -19.78 -10.28 3.19
C TYR A 10 -21.27 -10.49 2.84
N ASN A 11 -21.85 -9.57 2.07
CA ASN A 11 -23.22 -9.64 1.57
C ASN A 11 -23.26 -9.23 0.09
N PRO A 12 -22.98 -10.17 -0.84
CA PRO A 12 -22.95 -9.86 -2.26
C PRO A 12 -24.37 -9.58 -2.78
N ASN A 13 -24.52 -8.57 -3.64
CA ASN A 13 -25.81 -8.23 -4.25
C ASN A 13 -26.18 -9.21 -5.38
N PHE A 14 -27.34 -9.03 -6.02
CA PHE A 14 -27.72 -9.72 -7.27
C PHE A 14 -27.91 -11.25 -7.16
N GLY A 15 -28.28 -11.75 -5.97
CA GLY A 15 -28.52 -13.19 -5.76
C GLY A 15 -27.27 -14.07 -5.88
N LEU A 16 -26.08 -13.46 -5.81
CA LEU A 16 -24.80 -14.15 -5.89
C LEU A 16 -24.60 -15.10 -4.69
N ASP A 17 -23.81 -16.16 -4.90
CA ASP A 17 -23.57 -17.18 -3.87
C ASP A 17 -22.78 -16.61 -2.68
N VAL A 18 -23.46 -16.52 -1.54
CA VAL A 18 -22.91 -15.97 -0.30
C VAL A 18 -21.72 -16.80 0.22
N THR A 19 -21.76 -18.12 0.06
CA THR A 19 -20.71 -19.03 0.53
C THR A 19 -19.42 -18.81 -0.27
N LEU A 20 -19.53 -18.69 -1.59
CA LEU A 20 -18.40 -18.42 -2.46
C LEU A 20 -17.73 -17.07 -2.10
N TYR A 21 -18.51 -15.99 -2.05
CA TYR A 21 -17.95 -14.66 -1.79
C TYR A 21 -17.35 -14.52 -0.39
N ARG A 22 -17.95 -15.15 0.63
CA ARG A 22 -17.35 -15.20 1.98
C ARG A 22 -16.09 -16.04 2.02
N THR A 23 -16.02 -17.12 1.25
CA THR A 23 -14.78 -17.92 1.13
C THR A 23 -13.68 -17.08 0.48
N LEU A 24 -13.99 -16.36 -0.60
CA LEU A 24 -13.06 -15.44 -1.25
C LEU A 24 -12.64 -14.28 -0.33
N MET A 25 -13.55 -13.77 0.52
CA MET A 25 -13.24 -12.77 1.54
C MET A 25 -12.17 -13.27 2.52
N VAL A 26 -12.27 -14.52 2.98
CA VAL A 26 -11.27 -15.14 3.87
C VAL A 26 -9.92 -15.26 3.15
N VAL A 27 -9.93 -15.70 1.88
CA VAL A 27 -8.71 -15.77 1.06
C VAL A 27 -8.08 -14.38 0.89
N ALA A 28 -8.88 -13.35 0.62
CA ALA A 28 -8.41 -11.98 0.50
C ALA A 28 -7.78 -11.46 1.81
N ALA A 29 -8.43 -11.71 2.96
CA ALA A 29 -7.90 -11.33 4.26
C ALA A 29 -6.55 -12.01 4.57
N LEU A 30 -6.41 -13.30 4.25
CA LEU A 30 -5.12 -14.00 4.36
C LEU A 30 -4.05 -13.36 3.45
N GLY A 31 -4.42 -13.00 2.22
CA GLY A 31 -3.55 -12.28 1.30
C GLY A 31 -3.04 -10.95 1.88
N THR A 32 -3.91 -10.16 2.51
CA THR A 32 -3.53 -8.91 3.19
C THR A 32 -2.53 -9.15 4.32
N VAL A 33 -2.76 -10.18 5.15
CA VAL A 33 -1.84 -10.52 6.25
C VAL A 33 -0.46 -10.93 5.71
N LEU A 34 -0.42 -11.76 4.66
CA LEU A 34 0.82 -12.17 4.03
C LEU A 34 1.55 -11.01 3.38
N ALA A 35 0.84 -10.09 2.71
CA ALA A 35 1.40 -8.88 2.14
C ALA A 35 2.04 -8.00 3.23
N ALA A 36 1.33 -7.77 4.34
CA ALA A 36 1.87 -7.01 5.47
C ALA A 36 3.11 -7.68 6.08
N ALA A 37 3.06 -9.00 6.32
CA ALA A 37 4.19 -9.75 6.84
C ALA A 37 5.41 -9.67 5.92
N TYR A 38 5.21 -9.81 4.60
CA TYR A 38 6.28 -9.70 3.61
C TYR A 38 6.86 -8.28 3.55
N LEU A 39 6.02 -7.25 3.53
CA LEU A 39 6.49 -5.85 3.49
C LEU A 39 7.28 -5.49 4.75
N LEU A 40 6.83 -5.93 5.93
CA LEU A 40 7.57 -5.72 7.18
C LEU A 40 8.90 -6.48 7.18
N TRP A 41 8.90 -7.73 6.75
CA TRP A 41 10.13 -8.52 6.60
C TRP A 41 11.10 -7.89 5.60
N LEU A 42 10.61 -7.44 4.45
CA LEU A 42 11.40 -6.78 3.40
C LEU A 42 11.99 -5.47 3.93
N TYR A 43 11.17 -4.64 4.58
CA TYR A 43 11.60 -3.37 5.15
C TYR A 43 12.67 -3.58 6.22
N GLN A 44 12.49 -4.54 7.13
CA GLN A 44 13.49 -4.87 8.15
C GLN A 44 14.81 -5.32 7.51
N ARG A 45 14.75 -6.17 6.46
CA ARG A 45 15.94 -6.68 5.79
C ARG A 45 16.69 -5.61 4.99
N THR A 46 15.97 -4.63 4.42
CA THR A 46 16.55 -3.59 3.57
C THR A 46 17.01 -2.37 4.36
N ALA A 47 16.24 -1.92 5.36
CA ALA A 47 16.53 -0.69 6.11
C ALA A 47 17.32 -0.93 7.41
N PHE A 48 17.23 -2.11 8.04
CA PHE A 48 17.89 -2.39 9.34
C PHE A 48 19.03 -3.43 9.26
N GLY A 49 19.42 -3.84 8.05
CA GLY A 49 20.56 -4.73 7.83
C GLY A 49 21.92 -4.05 8.00
N ARG A 50 23.00 -4.83 8.08
CA ARG A 50 24.36 -4.28 7.96
C ARG A 50 24.67 -4.02 6.49
N PRO A 51 25.26 -2.86 6.13
CA PRO A 51 25.71 -2.59 4.77
C PRO A 51 26.65 -3.69 4.28
N ASN A 52 26.57 -4.02 2.99
CA ASN A 52 27.51 -4.95 2.36
C ASN A 52 28.95 -4.35 2.46
N PRO A 53 30.02 -5.16 2.54
CA PRO A 53 31.38 -4.65 2.74
C PRO A 53 31.82 -3.63 1.67
N GLU A 54 31.25 -3.70 0.46
CA GLU A 54 31.48 -2.75 -0.63
C GLU A 54 30.89 -1.34 -0.38
N PHE A 55 29.97 -1.20 0.57
CA PHE A 55 29.32 0.06 0.99
C PHE A 55 29.64 0.43 2.44
N ALA A 56 30.52 -0.32 3.12
CA ALA A 56 30.79 -0.13 4.54
C ALA A 56 31.64 1.12 4.84
N GLY A 57 32.39 1.63 3.85
CA GLY A 57 33.28 2.79 3.99
C GLY A 57 32.67 4.13 3.60
N THR A 58 31.36 4.20 3.32
CA THR A 58 30.68 5.45 2.96
C THR A 58 29.98 6.02 4.19
N HIS A 59 30.02 7.35 4.34
CA HIS A 59 29.50 8.08 5.50
C HIS A 59 28.01 7.77 5.71
N SER A 60 27.73 6.67 6.39
CA SER A 60 26.39 6.25 6.74
C SER A 60 25.99 7.02 8.00
N VAL A 61 24.89 7.76 7.92
CA VAL A 61 24.24 8.45 9.04
C VAL A 61 23.49 7.48 9.99
N GLY A 62 23.90 6.21 10.03
CA GLY A 62 23.49 5.22 11.04
C GLY A 62 24.56 5.13 12.14
N ALA A 63 24.14 4.92 13.39
CA ALA A 63 24.94 5.00 14.63
C ALA A 63 26.09 3.97 14.80
N ALA A 64 26.78 3.59 13.73
CA ALA A 64 27.91 2.67 13.74
C ALA A 64 29.02 3.19 12.80
N ALA A 65 29.62 4.32 13.16
CA ALA A 65 30.81 4.82 12.48
C ALA A 65 32.07 4.15 13.06
N ALA A 66 32.68 3.25 12.29
CA ALA A 66 34.11 2.95 12.39
C ALA A 66 34.63 2.44 11.04
N ASP A 67 35.62 3.17 10.54
CA ASP A 67 36.69 2.78 9.61
C ASP A 67 36.47 2.91 8.08
N ASP A 68 36.97 4.05 7.60
CA ASP A 68 37.86 4.31 6.46
C ASP A 68 37.95 3.36 5.24
N HIS A 69 37.88 4.03 4.08
CA HIS A 69 38.40 3.66 2.75
C HIS A 69 37.55 2.74 1.83
N HIS A 70 36.90 3.41 0.85
CA HIS A 70 36.58 3.03 -0.56
C HIS A 70 35.11 3.31 -0.93
N GLY A 71 34.90 4.46 -1.58
CA GLY A 71 33.62 5.15 -1.72
C GLY A 71 32.67 4.62 -2.80
N ALA A 72 31.53 4.10 -2.35
CA ALA A 72 30.25 4.17 -3.06
C ALA A 72 29.33 5.08 -2.23
N ASP A 73 29.46 6.40 -2.41
CA ASP A 73 28.79 7.40 -1.57
C ASP A 73 27.28 7.19 -1.59
N ILE A 74 26.73 6.76 -0.46
CA ILE A 74 25.29 6.76 -0.23
C ILE A 74 24.94 8.22 0.07
N HIS A 75 24.41 8.91 -0.93
CA HIS A 75 24.00 10.29 -0.79
C HIS A 75 22.67 10.40 -0.02
N ASP A 76 22.59 11.40 0.85
CA ASP A 76 21.33 11.79 1.48
C ASP A 76 20.31 12.24 0.43
N VAL A 77 19.03 12.20 0.82
CA VAL A 77 17.91 12.59 -0.05
C VAL A 77 18.09 14.04 -0.50
N THR A 78 18.15 14.24 -1.80
CA THR A 78 18.33 15.56 -2.41
C THR A 78 17.03 16.36 -2.41
N PRO A 79 17.09 17.71 -2.48
CA PRO A 79 15.89 18.55 -2.49
C PRO A 79 14.91 18.23 -3.63
N ILE A 80 15.41 17.80 -4.79
CA ILE A 80 14.58 17.44 -5.94
C ILE A 80 13.81 16.14 -5.69
N GLU A 81 14.44 15.16 -5.02
CA GLU A 81 13.78 13.91 -4.63
C GLU A 81 12.67 14.18 -3.61
N TRP A 82 12.93 15.02 -2.61
CA TRP A 82 11.92 15.43 -1.64
C TRP A 82 10.70 16.07 -2.32
N ILE A 83 10.91 16.99 -3.26
CA ILE A 83 9.82 17.67 -3.98
C ILE A 83 9.03 16.66 -4.83
N ALA A 84 9.66 15.64 -5.40
CA ALA A 84 8.99 14.62 -6.19
C ALA A 84 8.09 13.69 -5.34
N TRP A 85 8.54 13.30 -4.14
CA TRP A 85 7.81 12.37 -3.27
C TRP A 85 6.73 13.05 -2.42
N THR A 86 6.93 14.32 -2.04
CA THR A 86 6.04 15.05 -1.12
C THR A 86 4.57 15.07 -1.58
N PRO A 87 4.22 15.35 -2.86
CA PRO A 87 2.84 15.34 -3.31
C PRO A 87 2.15 13.99 -3.12
N PHE A 88 2.87 12.88 -3.34
CA PHE A 88 2.32 11.54 -3.14
C PHE A 88 2.07 11.25 -1.66
N LEU A 89 3.01 11.61 -0.78
CA LEU A 89 2.84 11.45 0.67
C LEU A 89 1.66 12.27 1.20
N ILE A 90 1.52 13.51 0.73
CA ILE A 90 0.37 14.36 1.06
C ILE A 90 -0.92 13.70 0.58
N ALA A 91 -0.97 13.22 -0.67
CA ALA A 91 -2.16 12.54 -1.18
C ALA A 91 -2.51 11.27 -0.38
N ILE A 92 -1.52 10.45 0.00
CA ILE A 92 -1.73 9.26 0.83
C ILE A 92 -2.33 9.64 2.19
N VAL A 93 -1.81 10.67 2.85
CA VAL A 93 -2.32 11.14 4.15
C VAL A 93 -3.72 11.73 4.00
N VAL A 94 -3.95 12.59 3.01
CA VAL A 94 -5.25 13.23 2.77
C VAL A 94 -6.33 12.19 2.50
N PHE A 95 -6.09 11.24 1.58
CA PHE A 95 -7.07 10.19 1.28
C PHE A 95 -7.17 9.12 2.36
N GLY A 96 -6.11 8.91 3.14
CA GLY A 96 -6.13 8.01 4.30
C GLY A 96 -6.99 8.54 5.45
N VAL A 97 -6.90 9.85 5.74
CA VAL A 97 -7.68 10.50 6.81
C VAL A 97 -9.08 10.88 6.34
N TYR A 98 -9.21 11.40 5.12
CA TYR A 98 -10.47 11.88 4.56
C TYR A 98 -10.77 11.20 3.21
N PRO A 99 -11.18 9.91 3.23
CA PRO A 99 -11.46 9.15 2.02
C PRO A 99 -12.69 9.64 1.24
N GLN A 100 -13.55 10.45 1.89
CA GLN A 100 -14.79 10.98 1.30
C GLN A 100 -14.54 11.76 0.00
N LEU A 101 -13.40 12.46 -0.13
CA LEU A 101 -13.01 13.17 -1.36
C LEU A 101 -12.98 12.27 -2.59
N MET A 102 -12.61 11.00 -2.41
CA MET A 102 -12.60 10.02 -3.49
C MET A 102 -13.99 9.44 -3.70
N PHE A 103 -14.72 9.13 -2.62
CA PHE A 103 -16.06 8.55 -2.71
C PHE A 103 -17.08 9.47 -3.37
N ASP A 104 -17.05 10.78 -3.08
CA ASP A 104 -17.97 11.75 -3.69
C ASP A 104 -17.88 11.79 -5.23
N VAL A 105 -16.69 11.46 -5.79
CA VAL A 105 -16.46 11.36 -7.23
C VAL A 105 -16.89 10.01 -7.79
N MET A 106 -16.67 8.92 -7.03
CA MET A 106 -16.92 7.54 -7.49
C MET A 106 -18.36 7.09 -7.32
N ASP A 107 -19.03 7.50 -6.24
CA ASP A 107 -20.36 7.02 -5.85
C ASP A 107 -21.44 7.24 -6.93
N PRO A 108 -21.50 8.39 -7.64
CA PRO A 108 -22.47 8.59 -8.71
C PRO A 108 -22.28 7.60 -9.87
N ALA A 109 -21.02 7.37 -10.27
CA ALA A 109 -20.70 6.45 -11.35
C ALA A 109 -20.98 4.99 -10.94
N VAL A 110 -20.62 4.60 -9.72
CA VAL A 110 -20.89 3.26 -9.18
C VAL A 110 -22.39 3.01 -9.03
N SER A 111 -23.15 3.99 -8.55
CA SER A 111 -24.62 3.87 -8.40
C SER A 111 -25.31 3.66 -9.74
N ALA A 112 -24.94 4.44 -10.75
CA ALA A 112 -25.47 4.27 -12.11
C ALA A 112 -25.11 2.89 -12.71
N LEU A 113 -23.92 2.37 -12.43
CA LEU A 113 -23.52 1.03 -12.84
C LEU A 113 -24.34 -0.06 -12.15
N VAL A 114 -24.52 0.04 -10.83
CA VAL A 114 -25.30 -0.92 -10.04
C VAL A 114 -26.76 -0.94 -10.48
N GLU A 115 -27.37 0.21 -10.76
CA GLU A 115 -28.74 0.32 -11.26
C GLU A 115 -28.91 -0.36 -12.63
N ARG A 116 -28.00 -0.07 -13.57
CA ARG A 116 -28.06 -0.68 -14.92
C ARG A 116 -27.84 -2.18 -14.89
N VAL A 117 -26.89 -2.65 -14.08
CA VAL A 117 -26.64 -4.08 -13.91
C VAL A 117 -27.85 -4.74 -13.26
N GLY A 118 -28.42 -4.14 -12.21
CA GLY A 118 -29.62 -4.65 -11.55
C GLY A 118 -30.84 -4.73 -12.46
N ALA A 119 -31.05 -3.74 -13.33
CA ALA A 119 -32.15 -3.76 -14.29
C ALA A 119 -32.00 -4.83 -15.39
N GLY A 120 -30.77 -5.30 -15.63
CA GLY A 120 -30.47 -6.34 -16.62
C GLY A 120 -30.51 -7.77 -16.09
N ILE A 121 -30.69 -7.95 -14.78
CA ILE A 121 -30.77 -9.26 -14.12
C ILE A 121 -32.25 -9.53 -13.82
N PRO A 122 -32.84 -10.62 -14.35
CA PRO A 122 -34.27 -10.91 -14.23
C PRO A 122 -34.72 -11.22 -12.79
#